data_AF-A0AAW7MA66-F1
#
_entry.id   AF-A0AAW7MA66-F1
#
_cell.length_a   1.000
_cell.length_b   1.000
_cell.length_c   1.000
_cell.angle_alpha   90.00
_cell.angle_beta   90.00
_cell.angle_gamma   90.00
#
_symmetry.space_group_name_H-M   'P 1'
#
loop_
_entity.id
_entity.type
_entity.pdbx_description
1 polymer ?
#
loop_
_entity_poly.entity_id
_entity_poly.type
_entity_poly.pdbx_seq_one_letter_code
_entity_poly.pdbx_strand_id
1 'polypeptide(L)'
;MGASRDDDVARLQREQPTRRAALAGMLIAGALLVLVAVAALWTRPATVPTYATEAWTGAETVTVRSAVDVGASGPFAACPRIWLADGTRVGALLVDGWAASIPGFAHGERLPTLRATVDGLRVGDGFGEDVTPVEVRVLDLGDPDDAVLAHIWTVACGGAAGVAMVAPDAVLESLALLP
;
A
#
# COMPACT_ATOMS: atom_id res chain seq x y z
N MET A 1 24.92 -69.79 -9.10
CA MET A 1 23.78 -68.91 -9.43
C MET A 1 23.56 -67.98 -8.25
N GLY A 2 24.02 -66.73 -8.30
CA GLY A 2 23.97 -65.80 -7.16
C GLY A 2 24.32 -64.35 -7.51
N ALA A 3 25.21 -64.15 -8.49
CA ALA A 3 25.67 -62.81 -8.89
C ALA A 3 24.56 -61.87 -9.42
N SER A 4 23.54 -62.40 -10.11
CA SER A 4 22.47 -61.57 -10.69
C SER A 4 21.57 -60.90 -9.64
N ARG A 5 21.43 -61.48 -8.44
CA ARG A 5 20.51 -60.95 -7.41
C ARG A 5 21.13 -59.80 -6.62
N ASP A 6 22.45 -59.84 -6.41
CA ASP A 6 23.18 -58.79 -5.69
C ASP A 6 23.36 -57.53 -6.56
N ASP A 7 23.55 -57.69 -7.87
CA ASP A 7 23.60 -56.57 -8.82
C ASP A 7 22.26 -55.82 -8.93
N ASP A 8 21.13 -56.55 -8.87
CA ASP A 8 19.79 -55.96 -8.89
C ASP A 8 19.49 -55.18 -7.60
N VAL A 9 19.87 -55.71 -6.43
CA VAL A 9 19.72 -55.01 -5.15
C VAL A 9 20.58 -53.74 -5.09
N ALA A 10 21.83 -53.82 -5.58
CA ALA A 10 22.73 -52.66 -5.65
C ALA A 10 22.24 -51.58 -6.63
N ARG A 11 21.61 -51.96 -7.76
CA ARG A 11 20.96 -51.02 -8.68
C ARG A 11 19.72 -50.36 -8.06
N LEU A 12 18.85 -51.14 -7.43
CA LEU A 12 17.65 -50.62 -6.75
C LEU A 12 18.01 -49.66 -5.61
N GLN A 13 19.08 -49.94 -4.86
CA GLN A 13 19.61 -49.04 -3.83
C GLN A 13 20.24 -47.76 -4.39
N ARG A 14 20.74 -47.76 -5.64
CA ARG A 14 21.24 -46.54 -6.32
C ARG A 14 20.13 -45.73 -7.00
N GLU A 15 19.06 -46.37 -7.46
CA GLU A 15 17.88 -45.69 -8.05
C GLU A 15 16.92 -45.09 -7.02
N GLN A 16 16.84 -45.65 -5.81
CA GLN A 16 16.00 -45.11 -4.73
C GLN A 16 16.40 -43.70 -4.23
N PRO A 17 17.69 -43.35 -4.00
CA PRO A 17 18.06 -42.04 -3.50
C PRO A 17 17.77 -40.92 -4.51
N THR A 18 17.91 -41.19 -5.82
CA THR A 18 17.63 -40.20 -6.86
C THR A 18 16.13 -39.93 -7.01
N ARG A 19 15.27 -40.95 -6.86
CA ARG A 19 13.81 -40.75 -6.86
C ARG A 19 13.32 -39.96 -5.65
N ARG A 20 13.89 -40.19 -4.46
CA ARG A 20 13.57 -39.41 -3.25
C ARG A 20 14.04 -37.97 -3.35
N ALA A 21 15.25 -37.75 -3.89
CA ALA A 21 15.76 -36.40 -4.15
C ALA A 21 14.92 -35.66 -5.20
N ALA A 22 14.50 -36.34 -6.28
CA ALA A 22 13.63 -35.76 -7.29
C ALA A 22 12.24 -35.40 -6.74
N LEU A 23 11.64 -36.26 -5.92
CA LEU A 23 10.37 -35.98 -5.22
C LEU A 23 10.49 -34.79 -4.28
N ALA A 24 11.56 -34.73 -3.47
CA ALA A 24 11.81 -33.58 -2.60
C ALA A 24 11.98 -32.28 -3.40
N GLY A 25 12.72 -32.33 -4.52
CA GLY A 25 12.88 -31.20 -5.43
C GLY A 25 11.55 -30.70 -6.01
N MET A 26 10.68 -31.62 -6.46
CA MET A 26 9.35 -31.27 -6.95
C MET A 26 8.47 -30.66 -5.86
N LEU A 27 8.50 -31.20 -4.64
CA LEU A 27 7.73 -30.65 -3.52
C LEU A 27 8.19 -29.24 -3.16
N ILE A 28 9.50 -28.99 -3.12
CA ILE A 28 10.06 -27.66 -2.85
C ILE A 28 9.68 -26.68 -3.96
N ALA A 29 9.85 -27.06 -5.22
CA ALA A 29 9.48 -26.22 -6.36
C ALA A 29 7.98 -25.90 -6.35
N GLY A 30 7.13 -26.89 -6.06
CA GLY A 30 5.69 -26.71 -5.91
C GLY A 30 5.35 -25.75 -4.75
N ALA A 31 5.97 -25.92 -3.59
CA ALA A 31 5.77 -25.02 -2.45
C ALA A 31 6.19 -23.58 -2.77
N LEU A 32 7.32 -23.39 -3.44
CA LEU A 32 7.78 -22.07 -3.87
C LEU A 32 6.81 -21.42 -4.86
N LEU A 33 6.28 -22.17 -5.83
CA LEU A 33 5.28 -21.66 -6.76
C LEU A 33 4.00 -21.23 -6.05
N VAL A 34 3.54 -22.00 -5.06
CA VAL A 34 2.38 -21.63 -4.23
C VAL A 34 2.65 -20.35 -3.46
N LEU A 35 3.84 -20.20 -2.85
CA LEU A 35 4.21 -18.97 -2.14
C LEU A 35 4.26 -17.76 -3.07
N VAL A 36 4.79 -17.90 -4.28
CA VAL A 36 4.81 -16.83 -5.28
C VAL A 36 3.39 -16.48 -5.72
N ALA A 37 2.52 -17.46 -5.96
CA ALA A 37 1.13 -17.22 -6.35
C ALA A 37 0.35 -16.49 -5.24
N VAL A 38 0.55 -16.87 -3.98
CA VAL A 38 -0.03 -16.16 -2.83
C VAL A 38 0.49 -14.72 -2.78
N ALA A 39 1.81 -14.50 -2.86
CA ALA A 39 2.37 -13.16 -2.85
C ALA A 39 1.90 -12.29 -4.03
N ALA A 40 1.67 -12.91 -5.20
CA ALA A 40 1.19 -12.24 -6.40
C ALA A 40 -0.25 -11.75 -6.28
N LEU A 41 -1.12 -12.54 -5.65
CA LEU A 41 -2.56 -12.31 -5.59
C LEU A 41 -3.03 -11.71 -4.27
N TRP A 42 -2.20 -11.73 -3.23
CA TRP A 42 -2.60 -11.27 -1.91
C TRP A 42 -2.61 -9.74 -1.82
N THR A 43 -3.79 -9.19 -1.55
CA THR A 43 -3.94 -7.79 -1.13
C THR A 43 -3.51 -7.67 0.32
N ARG A 44 -2.46 -6.88 0.56
CA ARG A 44 -1.84 -6.75 1.88
C ARG A 44 -2.29 -5.46 2.58
N PRO A 45 -2.42 -5.46 3.91
CA PRO A 45 -2.67 -4.25 4.67
C PRO A 45 -1.48 -3.28 4.53
N ALA A 46 -1.78 -2.00 4.49
CA ALA A 46 -0.79 -0.94 4.45
C ALA A 46 -1.11 0.16 5.46
N THR A 47 -0.05 0.71 6.05
CA THR A 47 -0.14 1.89 6.91
C THR A 47 -0.32 3.13 6.06
N VAL A 48 -1.17 4.04 6.52
CA VAL A 48 -1.36 5.35 5.93
C VAL A 48 -0.84 6.37 6.93
N PRO A 49 -0.01 7.34 6.51
CA PRO A 49 0.39 8.42 7.39
C PRO A 49 -0.83 9.24 7.82
N THR A 50 -0.99 9.35 9.13
CA THR A 50 -2.17 9.94 9.75
C THR A 50 -1.79 10.93 10.83
N TYR A 51 -2.76 11.73 11.27
CA TYR A 51 -2.61 12.71 12.35
C TYR A 51 -3.82 12.68 13.30
N ALA A 52 -3.60 12.96 14.57
CA ALA A 52 -4.67 13.04 15.56
C ALA A 52 -5.55 14.27 15.33
N THR A 53 -6.87 14.17 15.47
CA THR A 53 -7.82 15.26 15.08
C THR A 53 -7.47 16.60 15.74
N GLU A 54 -7.01 16.58 16.99
CA GLU A 54 -6.57 17.75 17.76
C GLU A 54 -5.36 18.49 17.18
N ALA A 55 -4.57 17.85 16.30
CA ALA A 55 -3.46 18.49 15.60
C ALA A 55 -3.93 19.35 14.41
N TRP A 56 -5.22 19.29 14.05
CA TRP A 56 -5.82 20.22 13.11
C TRP A 56 -5.96 21.59 13.77
N THR A 57 -4.89 22.37 13.68
CA THR A 57 -4.80 23.72 14.24
C THR A 57 -4.38 24.71 13.16
N GLY A 58 -4.84 25.96 13.28
CA GLY A 58 -4.57 27.01 12.30
C GLY A 58 -5.79 27.33 11.43
N ALA A 59 -5.93 28.62 11.07
CA ALA A 59 -7.08 29.12 10.32
C ALA A 59 -6.81 29.20 8.80
N GLU A 60 -5.55 29.07 8.38
CA GLU A 60 -5.18 29.16 6.97
C GLU A 60 -5.39 27.82 6.29
N THR A 61 -6.57 27.68 5.69
CA THR A 61 -6.94 26.52 4.90
C THR A 61 -7.15 26.92 3.45
N VAL A 62 -6.90 25.97 2.56
CA VAL A 62 -7.10 26.09 1.12
C VAL A 62 -8.06 25.00 0.70
N THR A 63 -9.07 25.36 -0.07
CA THR A 63 -9.96 24.38 -0.69
C THR A 63 -9.35 23.90 -2.00
N VAL A 64 -9.16 22.59 -2.13
CA VAL A 64 -8.69 21.94 -3.35
C VAL A 64 -9.81 21.10 -3.98
N ARG A 65 -9.98 21.22 -5.29
CA ARG A 65 -10.83 20.29 -6.07
C ARG A 65 -9.94 19.19 -6.61
N SER A 66 -9.62 18.22 -5.76
CA SER A 66 -8.71 17.13 -6.10
C SER A 66 -9.13 15.86 -5.42
N ALA A 67 -9.15 14.77 -6.18
CA ALA A 67 -9.26 13.44 -5.64
C ALA A 67 -7.90 13.01 -5.05
N VAL A 68 -7.94 12.18 -4.02
CA VAL A 68 -6.75 11.64 -3.36
C VAL A 68 -6.17 10.52 -4.23
N ASP A 69 -4.96 10.74 -4.72
CA ASP A 69 -4.17 9.71 -5.41
C ASP A 69 -3.32 8.96 -4.38
N VAL A 70 -3.50 7.66 -4.28
CA VAL A 70 -2.83 6.82 -3.28
C VAL A 70 -1.78 5.97 -3.97
N GLY A 71 -0.50 6.29 -3.75
CA GLY A 71 0.61 5.48 -4.25
C GLY A 71 1.13 4.48 -3.22
N ALA A 72 1.75 3.38 -3.66
CA ALA A 72 2.50 2.53 -2.73
C ALA A 72 3.92 3.08 -2.55
N SER A 73 4.40 3.13 -1.30
CA SER A 73 5.81 3.30 -0.97
C SER A 73 6.31 2.02 -0.30
N GLY A 74 7.09 1.25 -1.04
CA GLY A 74 7.57 -0.05 -0.58
C GLY A 74 6.44 -1.06 -0.32
N PRO A 75 6.69 -2.07 0.55
CA PRO A 75 5.73 -3.14 0.78
C PRO A 75 4.57 -2.77 1.71
N PHE A 76 4.68 -1.78 2.58
CA PHE A 76 3.70 -1.60 3.67
C PHE A 76 3.14 -0.19 3.83
N ALA A 77 3.58 0.79 3.04
CA ALA A 77 3.06 2.15 3.14
C ALA A 77 2.21 2.51 1.92
N ALA A 78 1.04 3.08 2.18
CA ALA A 78 0.19 3.72 1.19
C ALA A 78 0.27 5.24 1.43
N CYS A 79 0.53 5.96 0.35
CA CYS A 79 0.91 7.36 0.34
C CYS A 79 -0.12 8.19 -0.46
N PRO A 80 -1.25 8.56 0.18
CA PRO A 80 -2.12 9.66 -0.25
C PRO A 80 -1.40 10.93 -0.72
N ARG A 81 -1.78 11.45 -1.87
CA ARG A 81 -1.28 12.70 -2.44
C ARG A 81 -2.45 13.46 -3.03
N ILE A 82 -2.35 14.77 -2.99
CA ILE A 82 -3.34 15.69 -3.55
C ILE A 82 -2.66 16.68 -4.48
N TRP A 83 -3.45 17.27 -5.37
CA TRP A 83 -3.01 18.37 -6.23
C TRP A 83 -3.53 19.69 -5.67
N LEU A 84 -2.61 20.63 -5.45
CA LEU A 84 -2.95 22.00 -5.12
C LEU A 84 -3.43 22.75 -6.38
N ALA A 85 -4.06 23.91 -6.18
CA ALA A 85 -4.64 24.70 -7.28
C ALA A 85 -3.62 25.19 -8.31
N ASP A 86 -2.34 25.31 -7.90
CA ASP A 86 -1.21 25.67 -8.77
C ASP A 86 -0.67 24.48 -9.57
N GLY A 87 -1.25 23.28 -9.40
CA GLY A 87 -0.77 22.05 -10.01
C GLY A 87 0.40 21.40 -9.26
N THR A 88 0.76 21.87 -8.08
CA THR A 88 1.78 21.22 -7.26
C THR A 88 1.20 19.98 -6.58
N ARG A 89 1.92 18.85 -6.67
CA ARG A 89 1.55 17.61 -6.01
C ARG A 89 2.23 17.51 -4.65
N VAL A 90 1.45 17.41 -3.58
CA VAL A 90 1.94 17.32 -2.20
C VAL A 90 1.50 16.03 -1.52
N GLY A 91 2.23 15.62 -0.48
CA GLY A 91 1.82 14.54 0.42
C GLY A 91 0.58 14.95 1.21
N ALA A 92 -0.31 13.99 1.48
CA ALA A 92 -1.54 14.24 2.23
C ALA A 92 -1.56 13.41 3.52
N LEU A 93 -1.51 14.08 4.67
CA LEU A 93 -1.80 13.46 5.96
C LEU A 93 -3.31 13.42 6.16
N LEU A 94 -3.82 12.24 6.50
CA LEU A 94 -5.25 12.06 6.79
C LEU A 94 -5.47 12.01 8.31
N VAL A 95 -6.67 12.34 8.77
CA VAL A 95 -6.98 12.18 10.20
C VAL A 95 -6.91 10.70 10.64
N ASP A 96 -6.64 10.40 11.90
CA ASP A 96 -6.66 9.03 12.40
C ASP A 96 -7.99 8.32 12.08
N GLY A 97 -7.90 7.03 11.74
CA GLY A 97 -9.06 6.23 11.33
C GLY A 97 -9.14 5.89 9.84
N TRP A 98 -8.08 6.16 9.09
CA TRP A 98 -7.89 5.64 7.74
C TRP A 98 -7.01 4.38 7.73
N ALA A 99 -7.38 3.41 6.91
CA ALA A 99 -6.53 2.27 6.58
C ALA A 99 -6.39 2.13 5.06
N ALA A 100 -5.33 1.47 4.62
CA ALA A 100 -5.13 1.16 3.22
C ALA A 100 -4.87 -0.32 2.97
N SER A 101 -5.05 -0.71 1.72
CA SER A 101 -4.63 -2.01 1.23
C SER A 101 -3.90 -1.86 -0.11
N ILE A 102 -2.78 -2.57 -0.26
CA ILE A 102 -1.98 -2.57 -1.49
C ILE A 102 -2.25 -3.90 -2.21
N PRO A 103 -2.72 -3.88 -3.47
CA PRO A 103 -2.91 -5.09 -4.22
C PRO A 103 -1.57 -5.79 -4.51
N GLY A 104 -1.60 -7.12 -4.61
CA GLY A 104 -0.46 -7.90 -5.07
C GLY A 104 -0.11 -7.60 -6.53
N PHE A 105 1.11 -7.92 -6.96
CA PHE A 105 1.62 -7.53 -8.28
C PHE A 105 0.89 -8.17 -9.48
N ALA A 106 0.14 -9.28 -9.28
CA ALA A 106 -0.66 -9.87 -10.34
C ALA A 106 -2.00 -9.15 -10.58
N HIS A 107 -2.35 -8.16 -9.76
CA HIS A 107 -3.54 -7.33 -9.94
C HIS A 107 -3.35 -6.19 -10.96
N GLY A 108 -2.27 -6.21 -11.75
CA GLY A 108 -2.02 -5.24 -12.81
C GLY A 108 -1.84 -3.81 -12.30
N GLU A 109 -2.51 -2.85 -12.94
CA GLU A 109 -2.45 -1.41 -12.63
C GLU A 109 -3.33 -0.99 -11.44
N ARG A 110 -3.88 -1.94 -10.66
CA ARG A 110 -4.70 -1.59 -9.50
C ARG A 110 -3.88 -0.78 -8.49
N LEU A 111 -4.43 0.38 -8.13
CA LEU A 111 -3.84 1.26 -7.14
C LEU A 111 -4.19 0.80 -5.71
N PRO A 112 -3.37 1.18 -4.71
CA PRO A 112 -3.76 1.07 -3.31
C PRO A 112 -5.13 1.68 -3.05
N THR A 113 -5.93 1.02 -2.22
CA THR A 113 -7.27 1.48 -1.85
C THR A 113 -7.28 2.00 -0.43
N LEU A 114 -7.98 3.11 -0.21
CA LEU A 114 -8.26 3.66 1.13
C LEU A 114 -9.61 3.16 1.63
N ARG A 115 -9.72 3.01 2.95
CA ARG A 115 -10.98 2.73 3.65
C ARG A 115 -11.02 3.48 4.98
N ALA A 116 -12.19 4.02 5.29
CA ALA A 116 -12.50 4.51 6.61
C ALA A 116 -12.64 3.33 7.58
N THR A 117 -12.05 3.44 8.78
CA THR A 117 -12.18 2.45 9.87
C THR A 117 -12.92 3.00 11.09
N VAL A 118 -13.26 4.30 11.08
CA VAL A 118 -14.06 4.95 12.12
C VAL A 118 -15.29 5.61 11.49
N ASP A 119 -16.37 5.67 12.25
CA ASP A 119 -17.62 6.29 11.82
C ASP A 119 -17.44 7.80 11.62
N GLY A 120 -18.05 8.34 10.56
CA GLY A 120 -17.99 9.76 10.21
C GLY A 120 -17.01 10.08 9.07
N LEU A 121 -16.00 9.24 8.83
CA LEU A 121 -15.15 9.33 7.65
C LEU A 121 -15.86 8.76 6.42
N ARG A 122 -15.74 9.43 5.29
CA ARG A 122 -16.47 9.07 4.06
C ARG A 122 -15.53 8.95 2.89
N VAL A 123 -15.64 7.83 2.17
CA VAL A 123 -15.08 7.69 0.83
C VAL A 123 -16.17 8.05 -0.16
N GLY A 124 -15.95 9.08 -0.97
CA GLY A 124 -16.85 9.44 -2.06
C GLY A 124 -16.69 8.49 -3.25
N ASP A 125 -17.76 8.36 -4.03
CA ASP A 125 -17.87 7.56 -5.25
C ASP A 125 -17.69 8.39 -6.54
N GLY A 126 -17.36 9.68 -6.38
CA GLY A 126 -17.17 10.63 -7.48
C GLY A 126 -15.90 10.38 -8.30
N PHE A 127 -16.03 10.56 -9.61
CA PHE A 127 -14.92 10.66 -10.56
C PHE A 127 -15.20 11.85 -11.49
N GLY A 128 -14.19 12.67 -11.80
CA GLY A 128 -14.30 13.72 -12.83
C GLY A 128 -14.62 15.12 -12.28
N GLU A 129 -15.49 15.88 -12.96
CA GLU A 129 -15.79 17.29 -12.62
C GLU A 129 -16.61 17.45 -11.32
N ASP A 130 -17.18 16.36 -10.82
CA ASP A 130 -18.02 16.31 -9.62
C ASP A 130 -17.24 16.03 -8.33
N VAL A 131 -15.89 16.13 -8.36
CA VAL A 131 -15.08 15.86 -7.17
C VAL A 131 -15.39 16.85 -6.06
N THR A 132 -15.82 16.30 -4.92
CA THR A 132 -16.12 17.07 -3.71
C THR A 132 -14.89 17.88 -3.31
N PRO A 133 -14.99 19.22 -3.21
CA PRO A 133 -13.88 20.03 -2.77
C PRO A 133 -13.45 19.62 -1.36
N VAL A 134 -12.14 19.48 -1.16
CA VAL A 134 -11.54 19.09 0.10
C VAL A 134 -10.81 20.30 0.70
N GLU A 135 -11.06 20.57 1.96
CA GLU A 135 -10.31 21.58 2.70
C GLU A 135 -8.99 20.98 3.19
N VAL A 136 -7.90 21.69 2.95
CA VAL A 136 -6.56 21.26 3.32
C VAL A 136 -5.77 22.38 3.97
N ARG A 137 -4.85 22.02 4.86
CA ARG A 137 -3.90 22.93 5.48
C ARG A 137 -2.50 22.53 5.06
N VAL A 138 -1.82 23.38 4.31
CA VAL A 138 -0.43 23.13 3.91
C VAL A 138 0.47 23.38 5.12
N LEU A 139 1.38 22.45 5.40
CA LEU A 139 2.27 22.53 6.55
C LEU A 139 3.43 23.50 6.28
N ASP A 140 3.66 24.42 7.21
CA ASP A 140 4.83 25.31 7.19
C ASP A 140 6.02 24.63 7.89
N LEU A 141 7.04 24.26 7.11
CA LEU A 141 8.25 23.63 7.67
C LEU A 141 9.08 24.59 8.55
N GLY A 142 8.78 25.89 8.54
CA GLY A 142 9.35 26.87 9.47
C GLY A 142 8.77 26.78 10.88
N ASP A 143 7.56 26.23 11.03
CA ASP A 143 6.93 25.97 12.32
C ASP A 143 7.32 24.56 12.83
N PRO A 144 7.74 24.42 14.09
CA PRO A 144 8.22 23.13 14.62
C PRO A 144 7.13 22.06 14.72
N ASP A 145 5.88 22.43 15.00
CA ASP A 145 4.78 21.47 15.12
C ASP A 145 4.39 20.93 13.75
N ASP A 146 4.34 21.81 12.75
CA ASP A 146 4.13 21.43 11.34
C ASP A 146 5.28 20.59 10.79
N ALA A 147 6.52 20.90 11.15
CA ALA A 147 7.69 20.09 10.77
C ALA A 147 7.61 18.66 11.33
N VAL A 148 7.12 18.47 12.55
CA VAL A 148 6.89 17.14 13.14
C VAL A 148 5.82 16.38 12.35
N LEU A 149 4.71 17.03 11.99
CA LEU A 149 3.66 16.41 11.18
C LEU A 149 4.19 16.02 9.79
N ALA A 150 4.91 16.92 9.11
CA ALA A 150 5.52 16.64 7.81
C ALA A 150 6.55 15.50 7.86
N HIS A 151 7.22 15.32 9.01
CA HIS A 151 8.14 14.21 9.22
C HIS A 151 7.44 12.85 9.24
N ILE A 152 6.23 12.74 9.82
CA ILE A 152 5.41 11.50 9.80
C ILE A 152 5.22 11.04 8.35
N TRP A 153 4.86 11.96 7.47
CA TRP A 153 4.71 11.69 6.05
C TRP A 153 6.03 11.22 5.42
N THR A 154 7.09 12.00 5.63
CA THR A 154 8.38 11.82 4.96
C THR A 154 9.04 10.50 5.32
N VAL A 155 8.93 10.05 6.58
CA VAL A 155 9.47 8.75 7.02
C VAL A 155 8.76 7.58 6.36
N ALA A 156 7.44 7.67 6.18
CA ALA A 156 6.65 6.60 5.59
C ALA A 156 6.71 6.58 4.05
N CYS A 157 6.73 7.76 3.43
CA CYS A 157 6.48 7.93 1.99
C CYS A 157 7.66 8.52 1.20
N GLY A 158 8.75 8.89 1.87
CA GLY A 158 9.88 9.57 1.27
C GLY A 158 9.62 11.07 1.04
N GLY A 159 10.52 11.71 0.30
CA GLY A 159 10.43 13.15 0.03
C GLY A 159 9.22 13.53 -0.85
N ALA A 160 8.62 14.67 -0.54
CA ALA A 160 7.56 15.31 -1.32
C ALA A 160 7.86 16.80 -1.51
N ALA A 161 7.22 17.46 -2.48
CA ALA A 161 7.36 18.91 -2.68
C ALA A 161 6.82 19.73 -1.48
N GLY A 162 5.93 19.13 -0.71
CA GLY A 162 5.33 19.64 0.51
C GLY A 162 4.40 18.59 1.11
N VAL A 163 3.85 18.88 2.28
CA VAL A 163 2.86 18.03 2.95
C VAL A 163 1.70 18.91 3.39
N ALA A 164 0.48 18.41 3.22
CA ALA A 164 -0.73 19.06 3.69
C ALA A 164 -1.52 18.09 4.55
N MET A 165 -2.21 18.63 5.56
CA MET A 165 -3.26 17.90 6.27
C MET A 165 -4.56 18.05 5.51
N VAL A 166 -5.32 16.97 5.44
CA VAL A 166 -6.69 16.99 4.94
C VAL A 166 -7.65 17.17 6.11
N ALA A 167 -8.64 18.05 5.98
CA ALA A 167 -9.61 18.32 7.04
C ALA A 167 -10.27 17.03 7.56
N PRO A 168 -10.52 16.94 8.89
CA PRO A 168 -10.96 15.71 9.52
C PRO A 168 -12.38 15.27 9.10
N ASP A 169 -13.21 16.20 8.64
CA ASP A 169 -14.57 15.99 8.14
C ASP A 169 -14.65 15.89 6.61
N ALA A 170 -13.51 15.88 5.93
CA ALA A 170 -13.46 15.79 4.47
C ALA A 170 -14.04 14.46 3.95
N VAL A 171 -14.76 14.56 2.83
CA VAL A 171 -15.12 13.39 2.02
C VAL A 171 -13.99 13.13 1.04
N LEU A 172 -13.33 11.98 1.14
CA LEU A 172 -12.22 11.63 0.26
C LEU A 172 -12.71 10.82 -0.93
N GLU A 173 -12.60 11.40 -2.11
CA GLU A 173 -12.73 10.66 -3.36
C GLU A 173 -11.37 10.10 -3.74
N SER A 174 -11.30 8.80 -4.01
CA SER A 174 -10.05 8.13 -4.40
C SER A 174 -10.07 7.89 -5.89
N LEU A 175 -8.97 8.21 -6.57
CA LEU A 175 -8.72 7.81 -7.97
C LEU A 175 -8.40 6.31 -8.09
N ALA A 176 -9.05 5.46 -7.31
CA ALA A 176 -9.01 4.02 -7.53
C ALA A 176 -9.70 3.77 -8.87
N LEU A 177 -8.90 3.75 -9.96
CA LEU A 177 -9.36 3.41 -11.29
C LEU A 177 -10.27 2.16 -11.18
N LEU A 178 -11.49 2.31 -11.68
CA LEU A 178 -12.46 1.23 -11.85
C LEU A 178 -11.78 0.01 -12.52
N PRO A 179 -12.21 -1.22 -12.18
CA PRO A 179 -11.58 -2.48 -12.59
C PRO A 179 -11.44 -2.67 -14.10
#